data_AF-A0A3Q0FRG5-F1
#
_entry.id   AF-A0A3Q0FRG5-F1
#
_cell.length_a   1.000
_cell.length_b   1.000
_cell.length_c   1.000
_cell.angle_alpha   90.00
_cell.angle_beta   90.00
_cell.angle_gamma   90.00
#
_symmetry.space_group_name_H-M   'P 1'
#
loop_
_entity.id
_entity.type
_entity.pdbx_description
1 polymer ?
#
loop_
_entity_poly.entity_id
_entity_poly.type
_entity_poly.pdbx_seq_one_letter_code
_entity_poly.pdbx_strand_id
1 'polypeptide(L)'
;MYTLFYRHLKNIEENEGGLDKFSKSYKTFGVNLFVDGGIYCKEWAPGAEAVFLTGDFNGWNPFSHPYQKMDYGKWELFLPPGPDGFPPVPHGSKLKVFYF
;
A
#
# COMPACT_ATOMS: atom_id res chain seq x y z
N MET A 1 26.07 -11.81 -24.03
CA MET A 1 25.32 -10.55 -24.24
C MET A 1 23.99 -10.46 -23.45
N TYR A 2 23.56 -11.46 -22.67
CA TYR A 2 22.28 -11.40 -21.90
C TYR A 2 22.38 -11.78 -20.42
N THR A 3 23.60 -11.89 -19.88
CA THR A 3 23.85 -12.38 -18.52
C THR A 3 23.19 -11.52 -17.45
N LEU A 4 23.14 -10.21 -17.65
CA LEU A 4 22.47 -9.27 -16.74
C LEU A 4 20.95 -9.53 -16.67
N PHE A 5 20.31 -9.72 -17.82
CA PHE A 5 18.88 -10.00 -17.90
C PHE A 5 18.53 -11.30 -17.18
N TYR A 6 19.22 -12.40 -17.50
CA TYR A 6 18.97 -13.70 -16.86
C TYR A 6 19.23 -13.66 -15.35
N ARG A 7 20.22 -12.89 -14.90
CA ARG A 7 20.46 -12.67 -13.47
C ARG A 7 19.27 -12.00 -12.78
N HIS A 8 18.72 -10.93 -13.37
CA HIS A 8 17.56 -10.25 -12.79
C HIS A 8 16.30 -11.11 -12.86
N LEU A 9 16.07 -11.82 -13.96
CA LEU A 9 14.93 -12.72 -14.10
C LEU A 9 14.95 -13.81 -13.02
N LYS A 10 16.10 -14.47 -12.84
CA LYS A 10 16.28 -15.49 -11.80
C LYS A 10 16.02 -14.92 -10.39
N ASN A 11 16.51 -13.72 -10.10
CA ASN A 11 16.26 -13.08 -8.81
C ASN A 11 14.76 -12.79 -8.59
N ILE A 12 14.02 -12.36 -9.61
CA ILE A 12 12.57 -12.12 -9.51
C ILE A 12 11.83 -13.45 -9.30
N GLU A 13 12.23 -14.51 -10.00
CA GLU A 13 11.65 -15.85 -9.81
C GLU A 13 11.85 -16.37 -8.38
N GLU A 14 13.06 -16.27 -7.85
CA GLU A 14 13.41 -16.78 -6.52
C GLU A 14 12.78 -15.97 -5.37
N ASN A 15 12.69 -14.64 -5.51
CA ASN A 15 12.26 -13.77 -4.41
C ASN A 15 10.78 -13.34 -4.47
N GLU A 16 10.22 -13.20 -5.66
CA GLU A 16 8.87 -12.63 -5.86
C GLU A 16 7.88 -13.67 -6.38
N GLY A 17 8.33 -14.89 -6.69
CA GLY A 17 7.49 -15.96 -7.23
C GLY A 17 7.18 -15.80 -8.72
N GLY A 18 8.09 -15.16 -9.46
CA GLY A 18 8.02 -15.00 -10.92
C GLY A 18 7.45 -13.66 -11.37
N LEU A 19 7.64 -13.38 -12.67
CA LEU A 19 7.31 -12.08 -13.26
C LEU A 19 5.80 -11.75 -13.21
N ASP A 20 4.95 -12.77 -13.31
CA ASP A 20 3.49 -12.62 -13.22
C ASP A 20 3.05 -12.09 -11.84
N LYS A 21 3.61 -12.64 -10.76
CA LYS A 21 3.29 -12.20 -9.40
C LYS A 21 3.91 -10.84 -9.11
N PHE A 22 5.16 -10.62 -9.52
CA PHE A 22 5.87 -9.36 -9.35
C PHE A 22 5.14 -8.19 -10.02
N SER A 23 4.70 -8.36 -11.27
CA SER A 23 3.99 -7.31 -12.03
C SER A 23 2.60 -6.98 -11.51
N LYS A 24 2.04 -7.80 -10.60
CA LYS A 24 0.72 -7.60 -9.98
C LYS A 24 0.79 -6.89 -8.62
N SER A 25 1.91 -6.21 -8.33
CA SER A 25 2.10 -5.45 -7.09
C SER A 25 0.98 -4.44 -6.81
N TYR A 26 0.36 -3.88 -7.85
CA TYR A 26 -0.80 -2.96 -7.76
C TYR A 26 -2.00 -3.53 -7.00
N LYS A 27 -2.10 -4.86 -6.85
CA LYS A 27 -3.15 -5.51 -6.04
C LYS A 27 -2.92 -5.36 -4.53
N THR A 28 -1.72 -4.96 -4.14
CA THR A 28 -1.31 -4.85 -2.73
C THR A 28 -0.82 -3.45 -2.38
N PHE A 29 -0.04 -2.82 -3.27
CA PHE A 29 0.43 -1.43 -3.14
C PHE A 29 -0.67 -0.44 -3.55
N GLY A 30 -0.58 0.78 -3.02
CA GLY A 30 -1.61 1.79 -3.11
C GLY A 30 -2.73 1.55 -2.11
N VAL A 31 -3.94 1.96 -2.46
CA VAL A 31 -5.15 1.84 -1.64
C VAL A 31 -6.07 0.80 -2.27
N ASN A 32 -6.29 -0.32 -1.59
CA ASN A 32 -7.08 -1.45 -2.10
C ASN A 32 -8.21 -1.80 -1.13
N LEU A 33 -9.36 -2.18 -1.69
CA LEU A 33 -10.45 -2.75 -0.90
C LEU A 33 -10.05 -4.15 -0.42
N PHE A 34 -10.21 -4.42 0.86
CA PHE A 34 -9.97 -5.73 1.46
C PHE A 34 -11.24 -6.58 1.42
N VAL A 35 -11.07 -7.91 1.51
CA VAL A 35 -12.18 -8.88 1.37
C VAL A 35 -13.30 -8.63 2.39
N ASP A 36 -12.94 -8.14 3.57
CA ASP A 36 -13.86 -7.88 4.68
C ASP A 36 -14.57 -6.50 4.58
N GLY A 37 -14.42 -5.78 3.46
CA GLY A 37 -14.97 -4.43 3.27
C GLY A 37 -14.12 -3.31 3.87
N GLY A 38 -13.03 -3.64 4.56
CA GLY A 38 -12.01 -2.69 5.00
C GLY A 38 -11.15 -2.18 3.85
N ILE A 39 -10.24 -1.25 4.14
CA ILE A 39 -9.27 -0.74 3.17
C ILE A 39 -7.86 -1.09 3.64
N TYR A 40 -7.09 -1.71 2.75
CA TYR A 40 -5.70 -1.99 2.95
C TYR A 40 -4.84 -1.05 2.10
N CYS A 41 -3.90 -0.38 2.74
CA CYS A 41 -3.00 0.55 2.12
C CYS A 41 -1.57 0.04 2.26
N LYS A 42 -0.78 0.12 1.18
CA LYS A 42 0.65 -0.16 1.24
C LYS A 42 1.45 0.78 0.35
N GLU A 43 2.51 1.35 0.89
CA GLU A 43 3.39 2.27 0.19
C GLU A 43 4.86 1.89 0.35
N TRP A 44 5.69 2.32 -0.59
CA TRP A 44 7.15 2.21 -0.48
C TRP A 44 7.76 3.60 -0.32
N ALA A 45 8.26 3.88 0.88
CA ALA A 45 8.83 5.18 1.24
C ALA A 45 9.99 4.97 2.24
N PRO A 46 11.14 4.43 1.79
CA PRO A 46 12.24 4.07 2.67
C PRO A 46 12.86 5.27 3.40
N GLY A 47 12.79 6.46 2.80
CA GLY A 47 13.31 7.70 3.39
C GLY A 47 12.34 8.43 4.31
N ALA A 48 11.09 7.96 4.45
CA ALA A 48 10.13 8.58 5.35
C ALA A 48 10.42 8.18 6.80
N GLU A 49 10.28 9.14 7.70
CA GLU A 49 10.27 8.93 9.14
C GLU A 49 8.90 8.41 9.60
N ALA A 50 7.83 8.95 9.02
CA ALA A 50 6.45 8.51 9.25
C ALA A 50 5.58 8.71 8.00
N VAL A 51 4.56 7.86 7.86
CA VAL A 51 3.60 7.91 6.75
C VAL A 51 2.18 7.88 7.30
N PHE A 52 1.30 8.72 6.76
CA PHE A 52 -0.10 8.84 7.20
C PHE A 52 -1.05 8.91 6.01
N LEU A 53 -2.28 8.41 6.20
CA LEU A 53 -3.38 8.57 5.24
C LEU A 53 -4.31 9.69 5.70
N THR A 54 -4.65 10.58 4.78
CA THR A 54 -5.63 11.64 5.04
C THR A 54 -6.54 11.86 3.84
N GLY A 55 -7.73 12.43 4.05
CA GLY A 55 -8.66 12.74 2.99
C GLY A 55 -9.99 13.27 3.50
N ASP A 56 -11.02 13.21 2.65
CA ASP A 56 -12.35 13.68 3.06
C ASP A 56 -12.93 12.81 4.20
N PHE A 57 -12.61 11.51 4.22
CA PHE A 57 -13.12 10.53 5.20
C PHE A 57 -12.73 10.82 6.65
N ASN A 58 -11.63 11.55 6.88
CA ASN A 58 -11.13 11.88 8.22
C ASN A 58 -11.05 13.40 8.47
N GLY A 59 -11.76 14.20 7.66
CA GLY A 59 -11.76 15.66 7.78
C GLY A 59 -10.39 16.30 7.54
N TRP A 60 -9.55 15.69 6.69
CA TRP A 60 -8.20 16.15 6.38
C TRP A 60 -7.24 16.23 7.59
N ASN A 61 -7.46 15.41 8.63
CA ASN A 61 -6.53 15.31 9.75
C ASN A 61 -5.27 14.52 9.37
N PRO A 62 -4.08 15.17 9.30
CA PRO A 62 -2.88 14.55 8.74
C PRO A 62 -2.24 13.47 9.63
N PHE A 63 -2.63 13.34 10.89
CA PHE A 63 -1.98 12.44 11.86
C PHE A 63 -2.86 11.29 12.36
N SER A 64 -4.12 11.26 11.92
CA SER A 64 -5.12 10.34 12.49
C SER A 64 -4.93 8.86 12.11
N HIS A 65 -4.33 8.57 10.95
CA HIS A 65 -4.17 7.21 10.43
C HIS A 65 -2.70 6.95 10.05
N PRO A 66 -1.83 6.69 11.04
CA PRO A 66 -0.43 6.33 10.80
C PRO A 66 -0.30 4.96 10.16
N TYR A 67 0.61 4.84 9.21
CA TYR A 67 1.05 3.55 8.69
C TYR A 67 2.07 2.92 9.65
N GLN A 68 2.07 1.59 9.67
CA GLN A 68 3.09 0.79 10.31
C GLN A 68 4.29 0.63 9.38
N LYS A 69 5.50 0.90 9.89
CA LYS A 69 6.75 0.65 9.16
C LYS A 69 7.02 -0.84 9.08
N MET A 70 7.38 -1.29 7.89
CA MET A 70 7.72 -2.68 7.57
C MET A 70 9.16 -2.75 7.05
N ASP A 71 9.62 -3.98 6.84
CA ASP A 71 10.93 -4.22 6.23
C ASP A 71 11.05 -3.59 4.83
N TYR A 72 12.29 -3.34 4.43
CA TYR A 72 12.64 -2.78 3.12
C TYR A 72 12.02 -1.39 2.83
N GLY A 73 11.65 -0.65 3.88
CA GLY A 73 11.07 0.69 3.76
C GLY A 73 9.63 0.70 3.24
N LYS A 74 8.95 -0.43 3.36
CA LYS A 74 7.52 -0.55 3.07
C LYS A 74 6.72 -0.04 4.27
N TRP A 75 5.51 0.43 4.00
CA TRP A 75 4.58 0.94 5.00
C TRP A 75 3.21 0.33 4.73
N GLU A 76 2.50 -0.08 5.78
CA GLU A 76 1.14 -0.61 5.64
C GLU A 76 0.15 -0.01 6.64
N LEU A 77 -1.11 0.07 6.23
CA LEU A 77 -2.22 0.52 7.08
C LEU A 77 -3.46 -0.28 6.72
N PHE A 78 -4.20 -0.73 7.73
CA PHE A 78 -5.51 -1.33 7.56
C PHE A 78 -6.57 -0.47 8.24
N LEU A 79 -7.57 -0.05 7.47
CA LEU A 79 -8.76 0.61 7.97
C LEU A 79 -9.89 -0.42 8.03
N PRO A 80 -10.46 -0.70 9.22
CA PRO A 80 -11.56 -1.63 9.34
C PRO A 80 -12.80 -1.11 8.59
N PRO A 81 -13.70 -2.02 8.16
CA PRO A 81 -14.98 -1.63 7.59
C PRO A 81 -15.78 -0.77 8.58
N GLY A 82 -16.64 0.10 8.06
CA GLY A 82 -17.55 0.87 8.90
C GLY A 82 -18.61 -0.04 9.58
N PRO A 83 -19.38 0.50 10.55
CA PRO A 83 -20.44 -0.24 11.23
C PRO A 83 -21.48 -0.85 10.28
N ASP A 84 -21.68 -0.20 9.14
CA ASP A 84 -22.63 -0.61 8.10
C ASP A 84 -22.05 -1.65 7.12
N GLY A 85 -20.80 -2.10 7.34
CA GLY A 85 -20.09 -3.04 6.46
C GLY A 85 -19.52 -2.41 5.18
N PHE A 86 -19.71 -1.10 4.99
CA PHE A 86 -19.20 -0.37 3.84
C PHE A 86 -17.75 0.09 4.04
N PRO A 87 -17.02 0.36 2.93
CA PRO A 87 -15.66 0.88 3.01
C PRO A 87 -15.59 2.21 3.77
N PRO A 88 -14.59 2.39 4.66
CA PRO A 88 -14.46 3.60 5.46
C PRO A 88 -14.15 4.85 4.62
N VAL A 89 -13.69 4.65 3.37
CA VAL A 89 -13.45 5.73 2.41
C VAL A 89 -14.48 5.62 1.28
N PRO A 90 -15.39 6.60 1.15
CA PRO A 90 -16.38 6.61 0.09
C PRO A 90 -15.75 6.71 -1.30
N HIS A 91 -16.37 6.05 -2.29
CA HIS A 91 -15.96 6.19 -3.68
C HIS A 91 -16.11 7.65 -4.17
N GLY A 92 -15.13 8.13 -4.93
CA GLY A 92 -15.09 9.51 -5.43
C GLY A 92 -14.59 10.56 -4.43
N SER A 93 -14.30 10.16 -3.19
CA SER A 93 -13.66 11.05 -2.20
C SER A 93 -12.18 11.29 -2.51
N LYS A 94 -11.64 12.40 -2.00
CA LYS A 94 -10.24 12.77 -2.14
C LYS A 94 -9.41 12.16 -1.02
N LEU A 95 -8.20 11.73 -1.39
CA LEU A 95 -7.20 11.15 -0.49
C LEU A 95 -5.84 11.77 -0.77
N LYS A 96 -4.97 11.75 0.23
CA LYS A 96 -3.57 12.12 0.14
C LYS A 96 -2.75 11.29 1.13
N VAL A 97 -1.59 10.84 0.68
CA VAL A 97 -0.58 10.27 1.58
C VAL A 97 0.32 11.41 2.06
N PHE A 98 0.51 11.48 3.38
CA PHE A 98 1.35 12.47 4.02
C PHE A 98 2.62 11.79 4.52
N TYR A 99 3.78 12.36 4.18
CA TYR A 99 5.11 11.85 4.52
C TYR A 99 5.80 12.87 5.42
N PHE A 100 6.46 12.38 6.47
CA PHE A 100 7.41 13.14 7.29
C PHE A 100 8.83 12.65 7.04
#